data_AF-A0A813CYU4-F1
#
_entry.id   AF-A0A813CYU4-F1
#
_cell.length_a   1.000
_cell.length_b   1.000
_cell.length_c   1.000
_cell.angle_alpha   90.00
_cell.angle_beta   90.00
_cell.angle_gamma   90.00
#
_symmetry.space_group_name_H-M   'P 1'
#
loop_
_entity.id
_entity.type
_entity.pdbx_description
1 polymer ?
#
loop_
_entity_poly.entity_id
_entity_poly.type
_entity_poly.pdbx_seq_one_letter_code
_entity_poly.pdbx_strand_id
1 'polypeptide(L)'
;MRRAWVETESEVGVEAMEDLGLKFFLSLRKSYWIGRHMKVTTPRIACLETALAYRRRFAELQQALSHRGVVSPGLLNRLSIADLEDNWHRFSALYIEACCGLGETQNIDASSPKSKEAVAKRLATLVEANSAEREKQLRAWNCRQMLLEERLQRQAARKERAALLRNRRAMSREDRNKARHQKLPSELVKNLVRRWERLQSQRRRREAAVLQQERAKQRAAARVELKQRAAARVELRRCRMEREERWRWLNRPDLTMADLLGQRGL
;
A
#
# COMPACT_ATOMS: atom_id res chain seq x y z
N MET A 1 -17.87 13.28 -17.96
CA MET A 1 -18.93 14.01 -17.22
C MET A 1 -18.68 15.51 -17.07
N ARG A 2 -17.52 16.02 -16.61
CA ARG A 2 -17.31 17.48 -16.47
C ARG A 2 -17.41 18.27 -17.79
N ARG A 3 -16.92 17.72 -18.92
CA ARG A 3 -16.98 18.39 -20.24
C ARG A 3 -18.38 18.40 -20.84
N ALA A 4 -19.01 17.23 -20.92
CA ALA A 4 -20.39 17.09 -21.40
C ALA A 4 -21.41 17.98 -20.67
N TRP A 5 -21.19 18.29 -19.38
CA TRP A 5 -22.05 19.18 -18.61
C TRP A 5 -21.88 20.67 -18.94
N VAL A 6 -20.63 21.10 -19.15
CA VAL A 6 -20.29 22.48 -19.53
C VAL A 6 -20.75 22.77 -20.97
N GLU A 7 -20.68 21.77 -21.85
CA GLU A 7 -21.19 21.85 -23.22
C GLU A 7 -22.71 22.05 -23.23
N THR A 8 -23.46 21.26 -22.46
CA THR A 8 -24.93 21.43 -22.32
C THR A 8 -25.35 22.76 -21.68
N GLU A 9 -24.55 23.33 -20.78
CA GLU A 9 -24.80 24.68 -20.21
C GLU A 9 -24.70 25.77 -21.26
N SER A 10 -23.77 25.64 -22.21
CA SER A 10 -23.58 26.63 -23.28
C SER A 10 -24.65 26.55 -24.37
N GLU A 11 -25.27 25.39 -24.56
CA GLU A 11 -26.21 25.14 -25.67
C GLU A 11 -27.67 25.44 -25.30
N VAL A 12 -28.08 25.19 -24.06
CA VAL A 12 -29.51 25.21 -23.68
C VAL A 12 -29.91 26.52 -22.99
N GLY A 13 -28.97 27.25 -22.38
CA GLY A 13 -29.28 28.44 -21.57
C GLY A 13 -29.89 28.09 -20.21
N VAL A 14 -29.64 28.92 -19.19
CA VAL A 14 -30.07 28.67 -17.80
C VAL A 14 -31.60 28.69 -17.67
N GLU A 15 -32.27 29.55 -18.46
CA GLU A 15 -33.73 29.76 -18.42
C GLU A 15 -34.50 28.53 -18.91
N ALA A 16 -34.06 27.88 -20.00
CA ALA A 16 -34.74 26.69 -20.53
C ALA A 16 -34.66 25.47 -19.59
N MET A 17 -33.67 25.42 -18.67
CA MET A 17 -33.61 24.35 -17.67
C MET A 17 -34.66 24.50 -16.57
N GLU A 18 -35.09 25.72 -16.27
CA GLU A 18 -36.17 25.97 -15.30
C GLU A 18 -37.53 25.56 -15.88
N ASP A 19 -37.77 25.83 -17.16
CA ASP A 19 -38.97 25.41 -17.89
C ASP A 19 -39.11 23.87 -17.99
N LEU A 20 -37.97 23.17 -18.05
CA LEU A 20 -37.92 21.70 -18.07
C LEU A 20 -38.16 21.06 -16.68
N GLY A 21 -38.30 21.86 -15.62
CA GLY A 21 -38.53 21.37 -14.26
C GLY A 21 -37.36 20.53 -13.72
N LEU A 22 -36.15 20.75 -14.23
CA LEU A 22 -34.97 20.00 -13.81
C LEU A 22 -34.63 20.33 -12.36
N LYS A 23 -34.28 19.29 -11.59
CA LYS A 23 -33.88 19.42 -10.19
C LYS A 23 -32.52 18.80 -9.97
N PHE A 24 -31.63 19.57 -9.35
CA PHE A 24 -30.25 19.20 -9.10
C PHE A 24 -30.07 18.70 -7.66
N PHE A 25 -29.10 17.84 -7.42
CA PHE A 25 -28.71 17.48 -6.06
C PHE A 25 -27.21 17.21 -6.02
N LEU A 26 -26.58 17.47 -4.87
CA LEU A 26 -25.16 17.21 -4.66
C LEU A 26 -25.00 15.92 -3.87
N SER A 27 -24.16 15.01 -4.37
CA SER A 27 -23.77 13.80 -3.65
C SER A 27 -22.36 13.97 -3.10
N LEU A 28 -22.24 13.92 -1.77
CA LEU A 28 -21.02 14.22 -1.05
C LEU A 28 -20.56 13.00 -0.25
N ARG A 29 -19.25 12.80 -0.17
CA ARG A 29 -18.63 11.69 0.56
C ARG A 29 -17.64 12.22 1.60
N LYS A 30 -17.74 11.72 2.83
CA LYS A 30 -16.80 11.98 3.93
C LYS A 30 -16.47 10.66 4.61
N SER A 31 -15.74 9.79 3.89
CA SER A 31 -15.56 8.38 4.24
C SER A 31 -14.97 8.13 5.63
N TYR A 32 -14.13 9.04 6.12
CA TYR A 32 -13.60 8.97 7.49
C TYR A 32 -14.71 9.14 8.54
N TRP A 33 -15.66 10.05 8.30
CA TRP A 33 -16.69 10.41 9.27
C TRP A 33 -17.92 9.50 9.20
N ILE A 34 -18.45 9.28 7.99
CA ILE A 34 -19.72 8.57 7.78
C ILE A 34 -19.54 7.15 7.21
N GLY A 35 -18.30 6.71 6.98
CA GLY A 35 -17.98 5.39 6.42
C GLY A 35 -17.76 5.37 4.91
N ARG A 36 -17.01 4.39 4.42
CA ARG A 36 -16.54 4.29 3.02
C ARG A 36 -17.65 4.21 1.98
N HIS A 37 -18.75 3.53 2.31
CA HIS A 37 -19.86 3.25 1.40
C HIS A 37 -21.00 4.26 1.52
N MET A 38 -20.93 5.16 2.50
CA MET A 38 -21.98 6.13 2.75
C MET A 38 -21.72 7.42 1.99
N LYS A 39 -22.82 8.01 1.53
CA LYS A 39 -22.86 9.31 0.88
C LYS A 39 -24.04 10.09 1.43
N VAL A 40 -23.86 11.38 1.63
CA VAL A 40 -24.96 12.29 1.96
C VAL A 40 -25.37 13.03 0.70
N THR A 41 -26.68 13.27 0.56
CA THR A 41 -27.25 13.94 -0.61
C THR A 41 -28.06 15.13 -0.15
N THR A 42 -27.79 16.30 -0.75
CA THR A 42 -28.61 17.49 -0.50
C THR A 42 -30.04 17.26 -1.01
N PRO A 43 -31.01 18.04 -0.52
CA PRO A 43 -32.31 18.15 -1.16
C PRO A 43 -32.18 18.53 -2.64
N ARG A 44 -33.26 18.27 -3.39
CA ARG A 44 -33.39 18.68 -4.78
C ARG A 44 -33.48 20.21 -4.85
N ILE A 45 -32.57 20.83 -5.58
CA ILE A 45 -32.42 22.27 -5.79
C ILE A 45 -32.93 22.58 -7.19
N ALA A 46 -33.90 23.47 -7.34
CA ALA A 46 -34.38 23.85 -8.68
C ALA A 46 -33.40 24.80 -9.39
N CYS A 47 -32.82 25.75 -8.66
CA CYS A 47 -31.86 26.70 -9.22
C CYS A 47 -30.47 26.08 -9.40
N LEU A 48 -30.02 26.01 -10.66
CA LEU A 48 -28.69 25.49 -11.01
C LEU A 48 -27.56 26.32 -10.40
N GLU A 49 -27.66 27.65 -10.46
CA GLU A 49 -26.63 28.56 -9.92
C GLU A 49 -26.38 28.33 -8.43
N THR A 50 -27.46 28.09 -7.67
CA THR A 50 -27.39 27.78 -6.25
C THR A 50 -26.71 26.43 -6.01
N ALA A 51 -27.04 25.41 -6.80
CA ALA A 51 -26.37 24.11 -6.73
C ALA A 51 -24.87 24.20 -7.06
N LEU A 52 -24.51 25.02 -8.06
CA LEU A 52 -23.11 25.28 -8.42
C LEU A 52 -22.37 26.07 -7.34
N ALA A 53 -23.01 27.06 -6.72
CA ALA A 53 -22.45 27.82 -5.61
C ALA A 53 -22.12 26.92 -4.42
N TYR A 54 -23.05 26.06 -4.00
CA TYR A 54 -22.79 25.07 -2.95
C TYR A 54 -21.70 24.08 -3.37
N ARG A 55 -21.71 23.62 -4.63
CA ARG A 55 -20.66 22.73 -5.14
C ARG A 55 -19.27 23.36 -5.03
N ARG A 56 -19.13 24.65 -5.32
CA ARG A 56 -17.84 25.39 -5.17
C ARG A 56 -17.40 25.41 -3.71
N ARG A 57 -18.29 25.80 -2.79
CA ARG A 57 -18.00 25.81 -1.33
C ARG A 57 -17.62 24.42 -0.79
N PHE A 58 -18.31 23.35 -1.22
CA PHE A 58 -17.92 21.99 -0.86
C PHE A 58 -16.58 21.56 -1.48
N ALA A 59 -16.29 22.01 -2.71
CA ALA A 59 -15.03 21.72 -3.36
C ALA A 59 -13.84 22.34 -2.63
N GLU A 60 -13.98 23.56 -2.10
CA GLU A 60 -12.94 24.20 -1.26
C GLU A 60 -12.64 23.36 -0.01
N LEU A 61 -13.68 22.91 0.70
CA LEU A 61 -13.52 22.02 1.86
C LEU A 61 -12.90 20.65 1.50
N GLN A 62 -13.15 20.16 0.29
CA GLN A 62 -12.54 18.92 -0.21
C GLN A 62 -11.08 19.14 -0.63
N GLN A 63 -10.77 20.28 -1.25
CA GLN A 63 -9.42 20.65 -1.66
C GLN A 63 -8.50 20.85 -0.45
N ALA A 64 -9.02 21.42 0.64
CA ALA A 64 -8.29 21.53 1.92
C ALA A 64 -7.78 20.16 2.43
N LEU A 65 -8.49 19.07 2.13
CA LEU A 65 -8.07 17.71 2.49
C LEU A 65 -7.27 16.98 1.41
N SER A 66 -7.19 17.55 0.20
CA SER A 66 -6.64 16.89 -0.98
C SER A 66 -5.28 17.46 -1.34
N HIS A 67 -4.22 16.67 -1.14
CA HIS A 67 -2.92 17.02 -1.70
C HIS A 67 -2.91 16.70 -3.21
N ARG A 68 -2.81 17.73 -4.06
CA ARG A 68 -2.84 17.65 -5.55
C ARG A 68 -4.18 17.19 -6.15
N GLY A 69 -5.30 17.52 -5.50
CA GLY A 69 -6.64 17.25 -6.05
C GLY A 69 -7.09 15.79 -6.02
N VAL A 70 -6.28 14.88 -5.43
CA VAL A 70 -6.64 13.48 -5.23
C VAL A 70 -6.81 13.20 -3.74
N VAL A 71 -8.01 12.74 -3.35
CA VAL A 71 -8.29 12.25 -1.99
C VAL A 71 -7.55 10.91 -1.84
N SER A 72 -6.35 10.97 -1.28
CA SER A 72 -5.51 9.79 -1.10
C SER A 72 -6.02 8.90 0.03
N PRO A 73 -5.88 7.56 -0.07
CA PRO A 73 -5.93 6.71 1.11
C PRO A 73 -4.86 7.18 2.11
N GLY A 74 -5.25 7.27 3.39
CA GLY A 74 -4.37 7.66 4.50
C GLY A 74 -4.42 9.14 4.91
N LEU A 75 -5.63 9.71 5.06
CA LEU A 75 -5.82 11.09 5.58
C LEU A 75 -5.05 11.36 6.88
N LEU A 76 -5.10 10.41 7.83
CA LEU A 76 -4.40 10.51 9.12
C LEU A 76 -2.87 10.62 8.98
N ASN A 77 -2.27 10.19 7.86
CA ASN A 77 -0.82 10.34 7.68
C ASN A 77 -0.41 11.76 7.27
N ARG A 78 -1.36 12.62 6.91
CA ARG A 78 -1.10 13.95 6.33
C ARG A 78 -1.69 15.08 7.16
N LEU A 79 -2.82 14.81 7.79
CA LEU A 79 -3.59 15.81 8.53
C LEU A 79 -3.66 15.38 9.98
N SER A 80 -3.61 16.36 10.88
CA SER A 80 -3.86 16.12 12.28
C SER A 80 -5.33 15.75 12.50
N ILE A 81 -5.63 15.13 13.63
CA ILE A 81 -7.01 14.82 14.02
C ILE A 81 -7.82 16.13 14.15
N ALA A 82 -7.21 17.18 14.70
CA ALA A 82 -7.82 18.49 14.84
C ALA A 82 -8.20 19.10 13.47
N ASP A 83 -7.34 18.97 12.45
CA ASP A 83 -7.65 19.46 11.09
C ASP A 83 -8.84 18.70 10.47
N LEU A 84 -8.94 17.39 10.74
CA LEU A 84 -10.05 16.58 10.25
C LEU A 84 -11.36 16.96 10.96
N GLU A 85 -11.31 17.24 12.25
CA GLU A 85 -12.44 17.69 13.08
C GLU A 85 -12.94 19.07 12.62
N ASP A 86 -12.06 20.06 12.51
CA ASP A 86 -12.40 21.39 12.00
C ASP A 86 -13.03 21.31 10.60
N ASN A 87 -12.42 20.53 9.69
CA ASN A 87 -13.00 20.33 8.36
C ASN A 87 -14.40 19.69 8.41
N TRP A 88 -14.63 18.75 9.33
CA TRP A 88 -15.93 18.12 9.52
C TRP A 88 -16.97 19.11 10.05
N HIS A 89 -16.62 19.94 11.02
CA HIS A 89 -17.50 20.98 11.55
C HIS A 89 -17.89 21.98 10.47
N ARG A 90 -16.93 22.46 9.66
CA ARG A 90 -17.23 23.34 8.52
C ARG A 90 -18.11 22.65 7.48
N PHE A 91 -17.84 21.37 7.20
CA PHE A 91 -18.65 20.59 6.27
C PHE A 91 -20.08 20.37 6.77
N SER A 92 -20.26 20.00 8.05
CA SER A 92 -21.57 19.73 8.63
C SER A 92 -22.41 21.01 8.70
N ALA A 93 -21.81 22.15 9.08
CA ALA A 93 -22.45 23.46 9.05
C ALA A 93 -22.92 23.82 7.63
N LEU A 94 -22.03 23.72 6.63
CA LEU A 94 -22.37 24.00 5.23
C LEU A 94 -23.44 23.05 4.69
N TYR A 95 -23.41 21.78 5.10
CA TYR A 95 -24.42 20.80 4.69
C TYR A 95 -25.79 21.07 5.29
N ILE A 96 -25.86 21.46 6.58
CA ILE A 96 -27.09 21.87 7.24
C ILE A 96 -27.63 23.14 6.57
N GLU A 97 -26.76 24.11 6.29
CA GLU A 97 -27.11 25.33 5.55
C GLU A 97 -27.72 24.98 4.18
N ALA A 98 -27.06 24.12 3.39
CA ALA A 98 -27.58 23.68 2.09
C ALA A 98 -28.90 22.90 2.18
N CYS A 99 -29.16 22.19 3.29
CA CYS A 99 -30.41 21.45 3.47
C CYS A 99 -31.58 22.33 3.93
N CYS A 100 -31.31 23.39 4.69
CA CYS A 100 -32.33 24.21 5.33
C CYS A 100 -32.52 25.59 4.68
N GLY A 101 -31.48 26.17 4.09
CA GLY A 101 -31.52 27.50 3.47
C GLY A 101 -32.30 27.56 2.15
N LEU A 102 -32.59 26.41 1.55
CA LEU A 102 -33.37 26.33 0.31
C LEU A 102 -34.90 26.40 0.53
N GLY A 103 -35.36 26.36 1.78
CA GLY A 103 -36.79 26.29 2.11
C GLY A 103 -37.52 27.64 2.04
N GLU A 104 -36.81 28.77 2.06
CA GLU A 104 -37.43 30.10 2.10
C GLU A 104 -37.95 30.58 0.74
N THR A 105 -37.43 30.04 -0.37
CA THR A 105 -37.74 30.52 -1.73
C THR A 105 -38.75 29.65 -2.48
N GLN A 106 -39.11 28.46 -1.98
CA GLN A 106 -40.01 27.53 -2.68
C GLN A 106 -41.13 27.04 -1.76
N ASN A 107 -42.22 27.81 -1.76
CA ASN A 107 -43.39 27.68 -0.90
C ASN A 107 -44.33 26.49 -1.20
N ILE A 108 -43.86 25.41 -1.85
CA ILE A 108 -44.79 24.52 -2.59
C ILE A 108 -45.11 23.18 -1.90
N ASP A 109 -44.36 22.70 -0.90
CA ASP A 109 -44.79 21.50 -0.15
C ASP A 109 -44.43 21.58 1.33
N ALA A 110 -45.35 22.14 2.12
CA ALA A 110 -45.26 22.35 3.58
C ALA A 110 -45.25 21.06 4.43
N SER A 111 -45.05 19.88 3.83
CA SER A 111 -45.28 18.59 4.49
C SER A 111 -44.09 18.04 5.29
N SER A 112 -42.95 18.76 5.39
CA SER A 112 -42.08 18.73 6.58
C SER A 112 -40.90 19.69 6.40
N PRO A 113 -40.87 20.87 7.06
CA PRO A 113 -39.62 21.60 7.20
C PRO A 113 -38.64 20.69 7.93
N LYS A 114 -37.60 20.22 7.23
CA LYS A 114 -36.51 19.52 7.87
C LYS A 114 -35.83 20.52 8.81
N SER A 115 -36.22 20.47 10.08
CA SER A 115 -35.58 21.25 11.13
C SER A 115 -34.07 21.06 11.02
N LYS A 116 -33.31 22.15 11.19
CA LYS A 116 -31.84 22.12 11.27
C LYS A 116 -31.37 21.02 12.23
N GLU A 117 -32.11 20.83 13.32
CA GLU A 117 -31.89 19.79 14.32
C GLU A 117 -32.05 18.37 13.76
N ALA A 118 -33.04 18.12 12.89
CA ALA A 118 -33.25 16.82 12.28
C ALA A 118 -32.11 16.45 11.32
N VAL A 119 -31.62 17.42 10.54
CA VAL A 119 -30.46 17.22 9.65
C VAL A 119 -29.18 16.98 10.47
N ALA A 120 -28.96 17.78 11.52
CA ALA A 120 -27.84 17.62 12.43
C ALA A 120 -27.87 16.26 13.14
N LYS A 121 -29.03 15.84 13.66
CA LYS A 121 -29.23 14.54 14.31
C LYS A 121 -28.93 13.39 13.35
N ARG A 122 -29.39 13.48 12.10
CA ARG A 122 -29.07 12.47 11.06
C ARG A 122 -27.56 12.38 10.81
N LEU A 123 -26.85 13.51 10.71
CA LEU A 123 -25.40 13.50 10.57
C LEU A 123 -24.72 12.88 11.79
N ALA A 124 -25.16 13.22 13.00
CA ALA A 124 -24.64 12.65 14.24
C ALA A 124 -24.83 11.13 14.28
N THR A 125 -26.01 10.61 13.89
CA THR A 125 -26.25 9.15 13.80
C THR A 125 -25.31 8.46 12.82
N LEU A 126 -25.00 9.08 11.66
CA LEU A 126 -24.06 8.52 10.70
C LEU A 126 -22.61 8.50 11.24
N VAL A 127 -22.24 9.54 11.99
CA VAL A 127 -20.92 9.64 12.65
C VAL A 127 -20.79 8.59 13.76
N GLU A 128 -21.85 8.42 14.56
CA GLU A 128 -21.92 7.44 15.63
C GLU A 128 -21.87 6.01 15.10
N ALA A 129 -22.64 5.71 14.04
CA ALA A 129 -22.63 4.40 13.40
C ALA A 129 -21.24 3.99 12.86
N ASN A 130 -20.37 4.97 12.57
CA ASN A 130 -19.01 4.76 12.08
C ASN A 130 -17.94 5.01 13.17
N SER A 131 -18.31 5.13 14.45
CA SER A 131 -17.38 5.40 15.56
C SER A 131 -16.35 4.28 15.73
N ALA A 132 -16.78 3.02 15.74
CA ALA A 132 -15.89 1.86 15.91
C ALA A 132 -14.82 1.74 14.81
N GLU A 133 -15.17 2.00 13.55
CA GLU A 133 -14.23 1.94 12.44
C GLU A 133 -13.25 3.13 12.48
N ARG A 134 -13.70 4.33 12.87
CA ARG A 134 -12.80 5.47 13.13
C ARG A 134 -11.79 5.15 14.22
N GLU A 135 -12.27 4.58 15.33
CA GLU A 135 -11.39 4.18 16.44
C GLU A 135 -10.36 3.15 15.99
N LYS A 136 -10.77 2.15 15.19
CA LYS A 136 -9.86 1.17 14.60
C LYS A 136 -8.79 1.82 13.71
N GLN A 137 -9.19 2.78 12.88
CA GLN A 137 -8.27 3.54 12.02
C GLN A 137 -7.28 4.38 12.83
N LEU A 138 -7.76 5.03 13.89
CA LEU A 138 -6.93 5.80 14.83
C LEU A 138 -5.94 4.91 15.57
N ARG A 139 -6.38 3.77 16.11
CA ARG A 139 -5.51 2.78 16.76
C ARG A 139 -4.43 2.28 15.80
N ALA A 140 -4.81 1.90 14.58
CA ALA A 140 -3.86 1.45 13.56
C ALA A 140 -2.84 2.53 13.19
N TRP A 141 -3.28 3.78 13.08
CA TRP A 141 -2.39 4.93 12.83
C TRP A 141 -1.44 5.16 14.00
N ASN A 142 -1.92 5.17 15.24
CA ASN A 142 -1.11 5.31 16.46
C ASN A 142 -0.03 4.22 16.55
N CYS A 143 -0.41 2.95 16.35
CA CYS A 143 0.55 1.85 16.34
C CYS A 143 1.63 2.04 15.27
N ARG A 144 1.26 2.52 14.08
CA ARG A 144 2.22 2.80 13.02
C ARG A 144 3.16 3.95 13.39
N GLN A 145 2.65 5.03 13.98
CA GLN A 145 3.49 6.15 14.42
C GLN A 145 4.49 5.72 15.48
N MET A 146 4.04 4.97 16.49
CA MET A 146 4.90 4.41 17.53
C MET A 146 6.03 3.54 16.95
N LEU A 147 5.72 2.69 15.97
CA LEU A 147 6.75 1.87 15.30
C LEU A 147 7.75 2.71 14.49
N LEU A 148 7.30 3.80 13.87
CA LEU A 148 8.19 4.72 13.16
C LEU A 148 9.11 5.45 14.13
N GLU A 149 8.58 5.94 15.24
CA GLU A 149 9.35 6.58 16.31
C GLU A 149 10.37 5.61 16.91
N GLU A 150 9.97 4.37 17.24
CA GLU A 150 10.88 3.35 17.76
C GLU A 150 12.00 3.05 16.76
N ARG A 151 11.69 2.99 15.46
CA ARG A 151 12.69 2.82 14.41
C ARG A 151 13.68 3.99 14.36
N LEU A 152 13.19 5.23 14.46
CA LEU A 152 14.03 6.43 14.50
C LEU A 152 14.93 6.44 15.74
N GLN A 153 14.40 6.11 16.91
CA GLN A 153 15.16 5.99 18.16
C GLN A 153 16.26 4.92 18.04
N ARG A 154 15.93 3.73 17.53
CA ARG A 154 16.91 2.66 17.27
C ARG A 154 18.00 3.11 16.30
N GLN A 155 17.65 3.87 15.27
CA GLN A 155 18.62 4.41 14.32
C GLN A 155 19.54 5.46 14.97
N ALA A 156 18.99 6.36 15.79
CA ALA A 156 19.75 7.33 16.55
C ALA A 156 20.74 6.64 17.51
N ALA A 157 20.27 5.67 18.30
CA ALA A 157 21.12 4.89 19.20
C ALA A 157 22.23 4.12 18.48
N ARG A 158 21.96 3.58 17.28
CA ARG A 158 23.00 2.94 16.44
C ARG A 158 24.05 3.93 15.98
N LYS A 159 23.64 5.13 15.55
CA LYS A 159 24.57 6.20 15.14
C LYS A 159 25.44 6.65 16.30
N GLU A 160 24.85 6.82 17.47
CA GLU A 160 25.57 7.20 18.70
C GLU A 160 26.60 6.13 19.10
N ARG A 161 26.20 4.85 19.16
CA ARG A 161 27.13 3.73 19.43
C ARG A 161 28.27 3.67 18.40
N ALA A 162 27.96 3.88 17.13
CA ALA A 162 28.97 3.90 16.08
C ALA A 162 29.95 5.08 16.27
N ALA A 163 29.47 6.26 16.67
CA ALA A 163 30.30 7.41 16.99
C ALA A 163 31.21 7.13 18.20
N LEU A 164 30.67 6.56 19.28
CA LEU A 164 31.45 6.17 20.47
C LEU A 164 32.55 5.16 20.12
N LEU A 165 32.25 4.15 19.31
CA LEU A 165 33.24 3.18 18.85
C LEU A 165 34.32 3.81 17.98
N ARG A 166 33.98 4.78 17.12
CA ARG A 166 34.95 5.54 16.32
C ARG A 166 35.86 6.36 17.23
N ASN A 167 35.31 7.08 18.21
CA ASN A 167 36.08 7.87 19.16
C ASN A 167 37.03 6.98 19.99
N ARG A 168 36.54 5.84 20.51
CA ARG A 168 37.38 4.87 21.23
C ARG A 168 38.50 4.31 20.36
N ARG A 169 38.23 4.04 19.08
CA ARG A 169 39.26 3.60 18.13
C ARG A 169 40.27 4.70 17.80
N ALA A 170 39.83 5.95 17.70
CA ALA A 170 40.70 7.10 17.49
C ALA A 170 41.67 7.27 18.68
N MET A 171 41.15 7.31 19.91
CA MET A 171 41.96 7.37 21.13
C MET A 171 42.94 6.20 21.21
N SER A 172 42.48 4.96 20.99
CA SER A 172 43.37 3.79 21.01
C SER A 172 44.46 3.83 19.93
N ARG A 173 44.20 4.46 18.77
CA ARG A 173 45.22 4.66 17.73
C ARG A 173 46.24 5.70 18.16
N GLU A 174 45.80 6.80 18.77
CA GLU A 174 46.69 7.83 19.32
C GLU A 174 47.59 7.23 20.41
N ASP A 175 47.03 6.45 21.35
CA ASP A 175 47.80 5.77 22.39
C ASP A 175 48.84 4.81 21.80
N ARG A 176 48.46 4.03 20.78
CA ARG A 176 49.39 3.13 20.09
C ARG A 176 50.47 3.89 19.31
N ASN A 177 50.13 5.02 18.69
CA ASN A 177 51.11 5.85 17.99
C ASN A 177 52.12 6.43 18.99
N LYS A 178 51.65 6.98 20.11
CA LYS A 178 52.51 7.44 21.21
C LYS A 178 53.43 6.33 21.71
N ALA A 179 52.87 5.15 21.99
CA ALA A 179 53.66 3.99 22.42
C ALA A 179 54.67 3.52 21.35
N ARG A 180 54.33 3.61 20.05
CA ARG A 180 55.24 3.23 18.96
C ARG A 180 56.43 4.18 18.85
N HIS A 181 56.23 5.47 19.06
CA HIS A 181 57.32 6.47 19.07
C HIS A 181 58.31 6.25 20.22
N GLN A 182 57.89 5.57 21.29
CA GLN A 182 58.74 5.25 22.43
C GLN A 182 59.51 3.92 22.27
N LYS A 183 59.25 3.13 21.22
CA LYS A 183 59.91 1.82 21.04
C LYS A 183 61.27 1.94 20.37
N LEU A 184 62.21 1.10 20.82
CA LEU A 184 63.51 0.92 20.18
C LEU A 184 63.37 0.38 18.74
N PRO A 185 64.19 0.81 17.78
CA PRO A 185 64.12 0.37 16.38
C PRO A 185 64.15 -1.16 16.17
N SER A 186 64.90 -1.88 17.01
CA SER A 186 65.04 -3.35 16.95
C SER A 186 63.72 -4.09 17.21
N GLU A 187 62.86 -3.56 18.08
CA GLU A 187 61.53 -4.12 18.32
C GLU A 187 60.57 -3.90 17.15
N LEU A 188 60.72 -2.79 16.43
CA LEU A 188 59.90 -2.49 15.25
C LEU A 188 60.17 -3.50 14.13
N VAL A 189 61.43 -3.85 13.90
CA VAL A 189 61.84 -4.86 12.90
C VAL A 189 61.25 -6.24 13.24
N LYS A 190 61.39 -6.70 14.50
CA LYS A 190 60.81 -7.99 14.95
C LYS A 190 59.28 -8.04 14.73
N ASN A 191 58.58 -6.94 14.98
CA ASN A 191 57.13 -6.86 14.79
C ASN A 191 56.73 -6.87 13.30
N LEU A 192 57.53 -6.28 12.42
CA LEU A 192 57.30 -6.32 10.97
C LEU A 192 57.44 -7.74 10.42
N VAL A 193 58.48 -8.48 10.83
CA VAL A 193 58.68 -9.88 10.43
C VAL A 193 57.49 -10.74 10.84
N ARG A 194 57.08 -10.68 12.12
CA ARG A 194 55.91 -11.41 12.62
C ARG A 194 54.61 -11.04 11.87
N ARG A 195 54.45 -9.76 11.52
CA ARG A 195 53.28 -9.31 10.75
C ARG A 195 53.28 -9.89 9.34
N TRP A 196 54.43 -9.92 8.69
CA TRP A 196 54.58 -10.49 7.36
C TRP A 196 54.27 -12.00 7.34
N GLU A 197 54.79 -12.76 8.31
CA GLU A 197 54.48 -14.18 8.48
C GLU A 197 52.98 -14.45 8.66
N ARG A 198 52.30 -13.62 9.48
CA ARG A 198 50.84 -13.72 9.67
C ARG A 198 50.07 -13.44 8.39
N LEU A 199 50.48 -12.44 7.60
CA LEU A 199 49.85 -12.13 6.32
C LEU A 199 50.04 -13.25 5.30
N GLN A 200 51.24 -13.83 5.24
CA GLN A 200 51.53 -15.02 4.43
C GLN A 200 50.63 -16.21 4.84
N SER A 201 50.53 -16.49 6.15
CA SER A 201 49.65 -17.54 6.66
C SER A 201 48.18 -17.30 6.33
N GLN A 202 47.68 -16.07 6.49
CA GLN A 202 46.31 -15.71 6.12
C GLN A 202 46.06 -15.87 4.62
N ARG A 203 47.01 -15.48 3.77
CA ARG A 203 46.91 -15.65 2.32
C ARG A 203 46.76 -17.12 1.95
N ARG A 204 47.63 -17.99 2.49
CA ARG A 204 47.55 -19.44 2.28
C ARG A 204 46.20 -20.02 2.73
N ARG A 205 45.67 -19.57 3.88
CA ARG A 205 44.35 -20.00 4.37
C ARG A 205 43.21 -19.57 3.44
N ARG A 206 43.27 -18.35 2.88
CA ARG A 206 42.28 -17.86 1.92
C ARG A 206 42.33 -18.65 0.62
N GLU A 207 43.54 -18.89 0.09
CA GLU A 207 43.75 -19.70 -1.10
C GLU A 207 43.21 -21.13 -0.89
N ALA A 208 43.50 -21.76 0.26
CA ALA A 208 42.94 -23.06 0.61
C ALA A 208 41.41 -23.05 0.74
N ALA A 209 40.82 -22.00 1.32
CA ALA A 209 39.36 -21.86 1.45
C ALA A 209 38.67 -21.71 0.09
N VAL A 210 39.26 -20.94 -0.83
CA VAL A 210 38.75 -20.81 -2.21
C VAL A 210 38.77 -22.17 -2.92
N LEU A 211 39.88 -22.90 -2.84
CA LEU A 211 39.99 -24.25 -3.40
C LEU A 211 38.97 -25.22 -2.80
N GLN A 212 38.73 -25.15 -1.49
CA GLN A 212 37.69 -25.96 -0.84
C GLN A 212 36.29 -25.60 -1.34
N GLN A 213 36.00 -24.31 -1.53
CA GLN A 213 34.72 -23.84 -2.04
C GLN A 213 34.48 -24.31 -3.48
N GLU A 214 35.50 -24.28 -4.34
CA GLU A 214 35.43 -24.80 -5.71
C GLU A 214 35.15 -26.31 -5.73
N ARG A 215 35.88 -27.09 -4.92
CA ARG A 215 35.63 -28.54 -4.77
C ARG A 215 34.21 -28.82 -4.27
N ALA A 216 33.69 -28.02 -3.33
CA ALA A 216 32.32 -28.16 -2.85
C ALA A 216 31.29 -27.88 -3.95
N LYS A 217 31.51 -26.84 -4.77
CA LYS A 217 30.66 -26.52 -5.94
C LYS A 217 30.67 -27.65 -6.97
N GLN A 218 31.84 -28.19 -7.31
CA GLN A 218 31.97 -29.32 -8.24
C GLN A 218 31.22 -30.56 -7.74
N ARG A 219 31.34 -30.89 -6.45
CA ARG A 219 30.59 -32.00 -5.84
C ARG A 219 29.09 -31.77 -5.86
N ALA A 220 28.63 -30.54 -5.62
CA ALA A 220 27.22 -30.19 -5.70
C ALA A 220 26.68 -30.34 -7.13
N ALA A 221 27.43 -29.86 -8.14
CA ALA A 221 27.07 -30.00 -9.54
C ALA A 221 26.96 -31.48 -9.96
N ALA A 222 27.96 -32.30 -9.61
CA ALA A 222 27.94 -33.73 -9.90
C ALA A 222 26.73 -34.45 -9.26
N ARG A 223 26.32 -34.05 -8.05
CA ARG A 223 25.13 -34.59 -7.39
C ARG A 223 23.83 -34.21 -8.11
N VAL A 224 23.74 -32.99 -8.61
CA VAL A 224 22.57 -32.53 -9.39
C VAL A 224 22.48 -33.32 -10.70
N GLU A 225 23.60 -33.48 -11.41
CA GLU A 225 23.66 -34.24 -12.66
C GLU A 225 23.27 -35.71 -12.46
N LEU A 226 23.75 -36.34 -11.38
CA LEU A 226 23.39 -37.73 -11.06
C LEU A 226 21.89 -37.88 -10.76
N LYS A 227 21.27 -36.90 -10.07
CA LYS A 227 19.83 -36.86 -9.84
C LYS A 227 19.03 -36.68 -11.14
N GLN A 228 19.49 -35.80 -12.03
CA GLN A 228 18.85 -35.60 -13.34
C GLN A 228 18.90 -36.88 -14.19
N ARG A 229 20.06 -37.56 -14.23
CA ARG A 229 20.20 -38.85 -14.92
C ARG A 229 19.29 -39.92 -14.32
N ALA A 230 19.14 -39.96 -13.00
CA ALA A 230 18.22 -40.88 -12.34
C ALA A 230 16.75 -40.58 -12.69
N ALA A 231 16.34 -39.30 -12.68
CA ALA A 231 14.99 -38.88 -13.07
C ALA A 231 14.67 -39.22 -14.53
N ALA A 232 15.58 -38.92 -15.45
CA ALA A 232 15.42 -39.27 -16.87
C ALA A 232 15.25 -40.79 -17.09
N ARG A 233 15.93 -41.63 -16.30
CA ARG A 233 15.72 -43.09 -16.34
C ARG A 233 14.34 -43.51 -15.87
N VAL A 234 13.79 -42.85 -14.85
CA VAL A 234 12.43 -43.12 -14.35
C VAL A 234 11.39 -42.71 -15.40
N GLU A 235 11.55 -41.54 -16.01
CA GLU A 235 10.67 -41.07 -17.08
C GLU A 235 10.71 -42.00 -18.30
N LEU A 236 11.89 -42.42 -18.74
CA LEU A 236 12.04 -43.39 -19.82
C LEU A 236 11.29 -44.71 -19.53
N ARG A 237 11.39 -45.22 -18.29
CA ARG A 237 10.63 -46.41 -17.87
C ARG A 237 9.13 -46.17 -17.90
N ARG A 238 8.68 -45.01 -17.42
CA ARG A 238 7.26 -44.63 -17.44
C ARG A 238 6.73 -44.52 -18.87
N CYS A 239 7.42 -43.83 -19.77
CA CYS A 239 7.04 -43.72 -21.17
C CYS A 239 7.00 -45.09 -21.86
N ARG A 240 7.92 -45.99 -21.51
CA ARG A 240 7.92 -47.37 -22.01
C ARG A 240 6.69 -48.15 -21.51
N MET A 241 6.38 -48.08 -20.22
CA MET A 241 5.18 -48.69 -19.63
C MET A 241 3.90 -48.16 -20.28
N GLU A 242 3.76 -46.84 -20.43
CA GLU A 242 2.60 -46.21 -21.08
C GLU A 242 2.46 -46.65 -22.55
N ARG A 243 3.57 -46.80 -23.28
CA ARG A 243 3.57 -47.31 -24.65
C ARG A 243 3.14 -48.78 -24.71
N GLU A 244 3.63 -49.60 -23.79
CA GLU A 244 3.25 -51.01 -23.66
C GLU A 244 1.75 -51.15 -23.28
N GLU A 245 1.24 -50.33 -22.38
CA GLU A 245 -0.19 -50.29 -22.02
C GLU A 245 -1.07 -49.86 -23.18
N ARG A 246 -0.72 -48.80 -23.92
CA ARG A 246 -1.43 -48.39 -25.13
C ARG A 246 -1.41 -49.48 -26.19
N TRP A 247 -0.24 -50.12 -26.41
CA TRP A 247 -0.12 -51.23 -27.35
C TRP A 247 -1.01 -52.40 -26.93
N ARG A 248 -1.05 -52.76 -25.64
CA ARG A 248 -1.96 -53.80 -25.11
C ARG A 248 -3.43 -53.42 -25.28
N TRP A 249 -3.80 -52.16 -25.04
CA TRP A 249 -5.18 -51.68 -25.19
C TRP A 249 -5.64 -51.74 -26.65
N LEU A 250 -4.79 -51.29 -27.59
CA LEU A 250 -5.06 -51.34 -29.04
C LEU A 250 -5.12 -52.77 -29.59
N ASN A 251 -4.41 -53.72 -28.97
CA ASN A 251 -4.36 -55.12 -29.40
C ASN A 251 -5.22 -56.04 -28.50
N ARG A 252 -6.29 -55.52 -27.89
CA ARG A 252 -7.23 -56.38 -27.17
C ARG A 252 -8.02 -57.23 -28.17
N PRO A 253 -8.17 -58.54 -27.94
CA PRO A 253 -8.92 -59.42 -28.85
C PRO A 253 -10.42 -59.05 -28.93
N ASP A 254 -10.93 -58.36 -27.91
CA ASP A 254 -12.33 -57.96 -27.80
C ASP A 254 -12.59 -56.54 -28.36
N LEU A 255 -11.56 -55.88 -28.90
CA LEU A 255 -11.68 -54.54 -29.48
C LEU A 255 -12.21 -54.66 -30.91
N THR A 256 -13.51 -54.38 -31.10
CA THR A 256 -14.11 -54.41 -32.43
C THR A 256 -13.82 -53.09 -33.19
N MET A 257 -13.82 -53.11 -34.52
CA MET A 257 -13.61 -51.88 -35.32
C MET A 257 -14.65 -50.78 -35.02
N ALA A 258 -15.85 -51.15 -34.55
CA ALA A 258 -16.88 -50.21 -34.11
C ALA A 258 -16.45 -49.40 -32.86
N ASP A 259 -15.67 -50.00 -31.95
CA ASP A 259 -15.16 -49.35 -30.74
C ASP A 259 -14.03 -48.36 -31.04
N LEU A 260 -13.20 -48.66 -32.07
CA LEU A 260 -12.12 -47.77 -32.52
C LEU A 260 -12.62 -46.53 -33.26
N LEU A 261 -13.75 -46.65 -33.98
CA LEU A 261 -14.37 -45.55 -34.71
C LEU A 261 -15.32 -44.69 -33.85
N GLY A 262 -15.44 -44.99 -32.56
CA GLY A 262 -16.34 -44.25 -31.64
C GLY A 262 -17.82 -44.41 -31.98
N GLN A 263 -18.20 -45.47 -32.70
CA GLN A 263 -19.56 -45.68 -33.22
C GLN A 263 -20.53 -46.34 -32.22
N ARG A 264 -20.21 -46.36 -30.92
CA ARG A 264 -21.22 -46.66 -29.88
C ARG A 264 -22.13 -45.45 -29.69
N GLY A 265 -23.17 -45.37 -30.54
CA GLY A 265 -24.37 -44.56 -30.34
C GLY A 265 -25.08 -44.92 -29.03
N LEU A 266 -25.93 -44.06 -28.47
CA LEU A 266 -27.32 -43.88 -28.95
C LEU A 266 -28.00 -45.23 -29.23
#